data_AF-A0AA51M3E3-F1
#
_entry.id   AF-A0AA51M3E3-F1
#
_cell.length_a   1.000
_cell.length_b   1.000
_cell.length_c   1.000
_cell.angle_alpha   90.00
_cell.angle_beta   90.00
_cell.angle_gamma   90.00
#
_symmetry.space_group_name_H-M   'P 1'
#
loop_
_entity.id
_entity.type
_entity.pdbx_description
1 polymer ?
#
loop_
_entity_poly.entity_id
_entity_poly.type
_entity_poly.pdbx_seq_one_letter_code
_entity_poly.pdbx_strand_id
1 'polypeptide(L)' 'MLMIHIKKYYEGITAEEIETVVYNSLEISPVHIHKDKKAHKDALLTLGEEIVTHIHGHKMPVVNYSQEPATQKVAAEH' A
#
# COMPACT_ATOMS: atom_id res chain seq x y z
N MET A 1 -8.39 1.64 5.05
CA MET A 1 -7.88 0.25 5.13
C MET A 1 -6.84 -0.03 4.05
N LEU A 2 -7.20 0.03 2.76
CA LEU A 2 -6.32 -0.38 1.65
C LEU A 2 -4.89 0.22 1.72
N MET A 3 -4.75 1.52 2.02
CA MET A 3 -3.45 2.17 2.08
C MET A 3 -2.51 1.58 3.15
N ILE A 4 -3.04 1.09 4.27
CA ILE A 4 -2.25 0.40 5.30
C ILE A 4 -1.74 -0.93 4.79
N HIS A 5 -2.53 -1.64 3.97
CA HIS A 5 -2.06 -2.89 3.34
C HIS A 5 -0.99 -2.63 2.29
N ILE A 6 -1.11 -1.54 1.52
CA ILE A 6 -0.07 -1.13 0.56
C ILE A 6 1.25 -0.85 1.29
N LYS A 7 1.22 -0.08 2.37
CA LYS A 7 2.38 0.16 3.23
C LYS A 7 3.00 -1.16 3.71
N LYS A 8 2.22 -2.00 4.39
CA LYS A 8 2.70 -3.29 4.93
C LYS A 8 3.25 -4.22 3.85
N TYR A 9 2.65 -4.22 2.67
CA TYR A 9 3.15 -5.01 1.54
C TYR A 9 4.52 -4.51 1.10
N TYR A 10 4.69 -3.21 0.89
CA TYR A 10 5.99 -2.61 0.54
C TYR A 10 7.05 -2.95 1.58
N GLU A 11 6.76 -2.73 2.86
CA GLU A 11 7.69 -3.01 3.96
C GLU A 11 8.04 -4.50 4.04
N GLY A 12 7.07 -5.38 3.76
CA GLY A 12 7.29 -6.83 3.74
C GLY A 12 8.19 -7.32 2.61
N ILE A 13 8.15 -6.69 1.43
CA ILE A 13 8.96 -7.11 0.26
C ILE A 13 10.35 -6.44 0.23
N THR A 14 10.49 -5.26 0.83
CA THR A 14 11.75 -4.49 0.83
C THR A 14 12.53 -4.64 2.13
N ALA A 15 11.88 -5.06 3.21
CA ALA A 15 12.40 -4.95 4.58
C ALA A 15 12.77 -3.51 4.99
N GLU A 16 12.27 -2.50 4.28
CA GLU A 16 12.40 -1.08 4.60
C GLU A 16 11.14 -0.60 5.31
N GLU A 17 11.29 0.13 6.42
CA GLU A 17 10.16 0.75 7.12
C GLU A 17 9.83 2.11 6.50
N ILE A 18 8.54 2.36 6.23
CA ILE A 18 8.06 3.67 5.80
C ILE A 18 7.67 4.47 7.05
N GLU A 19 8.47 5.50 7.36
CA GLU A 19 8.12 6.50 8.37
C GLU A 19 6.85 7.26 7.95
N THR A 20 5.89 7.33 8.87
CA THR A 20 4.54 7.92 8.64
C THR A 20 4.18 8.91 9.73
N VAL A 21 5.10 9.84 10.01
CA VAL A 21 5.03 10.76 11.16
C VAL A 21 3.79 11.64 11.08
N VAL A 22 3.49 12.19 9.90
CA VAL A 22 2.35 13.09 9.71
C VAL A 22 1.06 12.30 9.80
N TYR A 23 0.95 11.14 9.15
CA TYR A 23 -0.22 10.28 9.28
C TYR A 23 -0.48 9.85 10.73
N ASN A 24 0.56 9.45 11.47
CA ASN A 24 0.44 9.03 12.87
C ASN A 24 -0.05 10.19 13.77
N SER A 25 0.38 11.42 13.48
CA SER A 25 -0.06 12.61 14.22
C SER A 25 -1.54 12.95 14.04
N LEU A 26 -2.21 12.45 12.99
CA LEU A 26 -3.64 12.67 12.78
C LEU A 26 -4.50 11.84 13.75
N GLU A 27 -3.94 10.82 14.41
CA GLU A 27 -4.65 9.90 15.30
C GLU A 27 -5.91 9.32 14.64
N ILE A 28 -5.87 9.13 13.31
CA ILE A 28 -6.88 8.47 12.51
C ILE A 28 -6.34 7.12 12.08
N SER A 29 -7.14 6.09 12.28
CA SER A 29 -6.85 4.73 11.83
C SER A 29 -8.12 4.15 11.21
N PRO A 30 -8.02 3.19 10.28
CA PRO A 30 -9.19 2.62 9.62
C PRO A 30 -10.27 2.04 10.54
N VAL A 31 -9.94 1.74 11.80
CA VAL A 31 -10.90 1.28 12.81
C VAL A 31 -11.83 2.38 13.32
N HIS A 32 -11.47 3.65 13.14
CA HIS A 32 -12.24 4.80 13.63
C HIS A 32 -13.44 5.12 12.74
N ILE A 33 -14.33 4.15 12.52
CA ILE A 33 -15.48 4.24 11.59
C ILE A 33 -16.50 5.36 11.91
N HIS A 34 -16.40 5.95 13.09
CA HIS A 34 -17.27 7.02 13.57
C HIS A 34 -16.68 8.42 13.42
N LYS A 35 -15.40 8.55 13.00
CA LYS A 35 -14.79 9.86 12.75
C LYS A 35 -15.25 10.46 11.42
N ASP A 36 -15.04 11.76 11.26
CA ASP A 36 -15.53 12.50 10.10
C ASP A 36 -14.92 12.00 8.79
N LYS A 37 -15.76 12.02 7.74
CA LYS A 37 -15.33 11.69 6.36
C LYS A 37 -14.13 12.52 5.92
N LYS A 38 -14.06 13.79 6.34
CA LYS A 38 -12.92 14.67 6.04
C LYS A 38 -11.64 14.14 6.68
N ALA A 39 -11.68 13.80 7.97
CA ALA A 39 -10.52 13.28 8.69
C ALA A 39 -9.98 11.97 8.05
N HIS A 40 -10.88 11.10 7.59
CA HIS A 40 -10.47 9.89 6.86
C HIS A 40 -9.82 10.17 5.51
N LYS A 41 -10.30 11.19 4.77
CA LYS A 41 -9.70 11.61 3.49
C LYS A 41 -8.33 12.23 3.71
N ASP A 42 -8.21 13.10 4.71
CA ASP A 42 -6.95 13.76 5.06
C ASP A 42 -5.90 12.71 5.46
N ALA A 43 -6.31 11.72 6.27
CA ALA A 43 -5.43 10.60 6.65
C ALA A 43 -5.03 9.72 5.45
N LEU A 44 -5.96 9.45 4.53
CA LEU A 44 -5.67 8.68 3.32
C LEU A 44 -4.65 9.41 2.42
N LEU A 45 -4.85 10.72 2.21
CA LEU A 45 -3.99 11.54 1.37
C LEU A 45 -2.59 11.66 1.99
N THR A 46 -2.51 11.99 3.27
CA THR A 46 -1.25 12.11 4.02
C THR A 46 -0.44 10.82 3.96
N LEU A 47 -1.08 9.66 4.21
CA LEU A 47 -0.40 8.37 4.15
C LEU A 47 0.10 8.04 2.73
N GLY A 48 -0.69 8.37 1.71
CA GLY A 48 -0.29 8.20 0.32
C GLY A 48 0.92 9.05 -0.05
N GLU A 49 0.95 10.31 0.38
CA GLU A 49 2.06 11.23 0.15
C GLU A 49 3.36 10.74 0.82
N GLU A 50 3.29 10.27 2.07
CA GLU A 50 4.45 9.74 2.79
C GLU A 50 5.00 8.48 2.12
N ILE A 51 4.13 7.54 1.71
CA ILE A 51 4.53 6.33 0.98
C ILE A 51 5.21 6.69 -0.35
N VAL A 52 4.58 7.56 -1.15
CA VAL A 52 5.11 7.95 -2.47
C VAL A 52 6.44 8.68 -2.33
N THR A 53 6.57 9.56 -1.33
CA THR A 53 7.81 10.30 -1.05
C THR A 53 8.94 9.35 -0.67
N HIS A 54 8.67 8.39 0.22
CA HIS A 54 9.63 7.37 0.61
C HIS A 54 10.10 6.55 -0.61
N ILE A 55 9.15 6.04 -1.41
CA ILE A 55 9.45 5.25 -2.60
C ILE A 55 10.20 6.06 -3.66
N HIS A 56 9.89 7.34 -3.86
CA HIS A 56 10.64 8.17 -4.82
C HIS A 56 12.08 8.46 -4.38
N GLY A 57 12.32 8.56 -3.07
CA GLY A 57 13.66 8.72 -2.52
C GLY A 57 14.55 7.49 -2.73
N HIS A 58 13.94 6.31 -2.85
CA HIS A 58 14.62 5.03 -3.04
C HIS A 58 14.54 4.62 -4.51
N LYS A 59 15.69 4.44 -5.20
CA LYS A 59 15.67 3.81 -6.54
C LYS A 59 15.16 2.39 -6.39
N MET A 60 13.88 2.18 -6.71
CA MET A 60 13.22 0.88 -6.69
C MET A 60 14.06 -0.16 -7.44
N PRO A 61 14.37 -1.32 -6.83
CA PRO A 61 14.93 -2.43 -7.59
C PRO A 61 13.91 -2.86 -8.65
N VAL A 62 14.38 -3.00 -9.89
CA VAL A 62 13.55 -3.42 -11.01
C VAL A 62 13.00 -4.82 -10.72
N VAL A 63 11.70 -4.89 -10.42
CA VAL A 63 10.97 -6.14 -10.28
C VAL A 63 10.73 -6.69 -11.69
N ASN A 64 11.56 -7.65 -12.12
CA ASN A 64 11.32 -8.44 -13.32
C ASN A 64 10.13 -9.37 -13.07
N TYR A 65 8.93 -8.98 -13.52
CA TYR A 65 7.82 -9.92 -13.65
C TYR A 65 8.18 -10.94 -14.73
N SER A 66 8.27 -12.23 -14.36
CA SER A 66 8.34 -13.31 -15.36
C SER A 66 7.04 -13.29 -16.16
N GLN A 67 7.13 -12.98 -17.45
CA GLN A 67 6.01 -13.10 -18.39
C GLN A 67 5.79 -14.58 -18.73
N GLU A 68 5.39 -15.39 -17.76
CA GLU A 68 4.85 -16.71 -18.08
C GLU A 68 3.38 -16.53 -18.50
N PRO A 69 3.02 -16.81 -19.76
CA PRO A 69 1.63 -16.81 -20.16
C PRO A 69 0.90 -17.91 -19.38
N ALA A 70 -0.07 -17.51 -18.56
CA ALA A 70 -0.95 -18.43 -17.86
C ALA A 70 -1.62 -19.37 -18.87
N THR A 71 -1.09 -20.58 -19.01
CA THR A 71 -1.69 -21.63 -19.84
C THR A 71 -2.85 -22.20 -19.04
N GLN A 72 -4.01 -21.57 -19.16
CA GLN A 72 -5.26 -22.04 -18.57
C GLN A 72 -5.72 -23.30 -19.32
N LYS A 73 -5.28 -24.48 -18.87
CA LYS A 73 -5.88 -25.77 -19.28
C LYS A 73 -7.24 -25.89 -18.59
N VAL A 74 -8.31 -25.49 -19.28
CA VAL A 74 -9.68 -25.82 -18.89
C VAL A 74 -9.92 -27.27 -19.31
N ALA A 75 -10.10 -28.16 -18.34
CA ALA A 75 -10.59 -29.51 -18.59
C ALA A 75 -12.10 -29.42 -18.87
N ALA A 76 -12.51 -29.86 -20.06
CA ALA A 76 -13.92 -30.13 -20.35
C ALA A 76 -14.20 -31.58 -19.92
N GLU A 77 -15.11 -31.75 -18.95
CA GLU A 77 -15.72 -33.06 -18.64
C GLU A 77 -16.63 -33.47 -19.82
N HIS A 78 -16.64 -34.77 -20.11
CA HIS A 78 -17.34 -35.42 -21.23
C HIS A 78 -18.29 -36.48 -20.67
#